data_AF-A0AAQ4ELV8-F1
#
_entry.id   AF-A0AAQ4ELV8-F1
#
_cell.length_a   1.000
_cell.length_b   1.000
_cell.length_c   1.000
_cell.angle_alpha   90.00
_cell.angle_beta   90.00
_cell.angle_gamma   90.00
#
_symmetry.space_group_name_H-M   'P 1'
#
loop_
_entity.id
_entity.type
_entity.pdbx_description
1 polymer ?
#
loop_
_entity_poly.entity_id
_entity_poly.type
_entity_poly.pdbx_seq_one_letter_code
_entity_poly.pdbx_strand_id
1 'polypeptide(L)'
;ISEELPCDVKASYTCFWDISTKFRKVVEDTGNVLSAACSIAKELPTENKCESLYMGCMDEEKNQFLTMESGYASLLNITANNRTCTSGGYQRGCDDSSGMKNCTETGIEAAFSTFEEQVYSKQRSAARFRNCFLDTVADCYSIQNVGRALRMLRVVNAIVDINSPLNFTLNSDSSSKNTVDTLAISIISFMWLTLSFT
;
A
#
# COMPACT_ATOMS: atom_id res chain seq x y z
N ILE A 1 -23.81 -30.40 12.96
CA ILE A 1 -24.34 -29.45 11.95
C ILE A 1 -23.19 -28.49 11.70
N SER A 2 -22.61 -28.50 10.50
CA SER A 2 -21.61 -27.50 10.12
C SER A 2 -22.37 -26.20 9.92
N GLU A 3 -22.16 -25.22 10.80
CA GLU A 3 -22.67 -23.86 10.54
C GLU A 3 -21.94 -23.36 9.30
N GLU A 4 -22.67 -23.16 8.20
CA GLU A 4 -22.15 -22.43 7.05
C GLU A 4 -21.81 -21.01 7.54
N LEU A 5 -20.54 -20.65 7.42
CA LEU A 5 -20.09 -19.31 7.78
C LEU A 5 -20.77 -18.31 6.83
N PRO A 6 -21.43 -17.26 7.33
CA PRO A 6 -22.08 -16.28 6.47
C PRO A 6 -21.04 -15.46 5.69
N CYS A 7 -21.31 -15.22 4.41
CA CYS A 7 -20.57 -14.23 3.62
C CYS A 7 -21.11 -12.82 3.90
N ASP A 8 -20.23 -11.91 4.32
CA ASP A 8 -20.53 -10.48 4.41
C ASP A 8 -19.46 -9.67 3.66
N VAL A 9 -19.70 -9.49 2.36
CA VAL A 9 -18.84 -8.73 1.45
C VAL A 9 -18.62 -7.31 1.98
N LYS A 10 -19.69 -6.61 2.38
CA LYS A 10 -19.61 -5.21 2.79
C LYS A 10 -18.80 -5.04 4.08
N ALA A 11 -19.03 -5.91 5.06
CA ALA A 11 -18.25 -5.90 6.30
C ALA A 11 -16.77 -6.24 6.04
N SER A 12 -16.50 -7.19 5.15
CA SER A 12 -15.13 -7.55 4.75
C SER A 12 -14.38 -6.36 4.14
N TYR A 13 -15.00 -5.64 3.19
CA TYR A 13 -14.42 -4.42 2.62
C TYR A 13 -14.18 -3.34 3.67
N THR A 14 -15.16 -3.10 4.54
CA THR A 14 -15.08 -2.06 5.59
C THR A 14 -13.94 -2.36 6.56
N CYS A 15 -13.77 -3.63 6.95
CA CYS A 15 -12.71 -4.11 7.83
C CYS A 15 -11.31 -3.68 7.35
N PHE A 16 -11.06 -3.78 6.05
CA PHE A 16 -9.80 -3.36 5.43
C PHE A 16 -9.71 -1.85 5.17
N TRP A 17 -10.80 -1.21 4.71
CA TRP A 17 -10.81 0.21 4.35
C TRP A 17 -10.63 1.16 5.53
N ASP A 18 -11.00 0.76 6.75
CA ASP A 18 -10.75 1.57 7.94
C ASP A 18 -9.25 1.80 8.15
N ILE A 19 -8.43 0.77 7.89
CA ILE A 19 -6.98 0.84 8.01
C ILE A 19 -6.40 1.82 7.00
N SER A 20 -6.84 1.72 5.75
CA SER A 20 -6.34 2.59 4.69
C SER A 20 -6.77 4.04 4.84
N THR A 21 -7.96 4.27 5.39
CA THR A 21 -8.48 5.62 5.68
C THR A 21 -7.66 6.29 6.77
N LYS A 22 -7.33 5.58 7.84
CA LYS A 22 -6.42 6.08 8.89
C LYS A 22 -5.04 6.40 8.35
N PHE A 23 -4.48 5.51 7.54
CA PHE A 23 -3.18 5.74 6.90
C PHE A 23 -3.15 7.05 6.11
N ARG A 24 -4.14 7.25 5.22
CA ARG A 24 -4.24 8.45 4.38
C ARG A 24 -4.30 9.72 5.20
N LYS A 25 -5.11 9.74 6.25
CA LYS A 25 -5.22 10.90 7.15
C LYS A 25 -3.86 11.29 7.74
N VAL A 26 -3.06 10.32 8.17
CA VAL A 26 -1.71 10.64 8.71
C VAL A 26 -0.79 11.17 7.62
N VAL A 27 -0.89 10.69 6.37
CA VAL A 27 -0.13 11.24 5.24
C VAL A 27 -0.59 12.66 4.89
N GLU A 28 -1.90 12.96 4.93
CA GLU A 28 -2.43 14.32 4.75
C GLU A 28 -1.90 15.27 5.82
N ASP A 29 -1.87 14.84 7.08
CA ASP A 29 -1.41 15.65 8.20
C ASP A 29 0.11 15.89 8.13
N THR A 30 0.89 14.84 7.84
CA THR A 30 2.36 14.85 8.02
C THR A 30 3.17 14.93 6.74
N GLY A 31 2.59 14.56 5.59
CA GLY A 31 3.31 14.34 4.34
C GLY A 31 4.31 13.18 4.39
N ASN A 32 4.19 12.26 5.36
CA ASN A 32 5.17 11.20 5.58
C ASN A 32 4.54 9.79 5.61
N VAL A 33 4.80 9.03 4.54
CA VAL A 33 4.33 7.64 4.34
C VAL A 33 4.84 6.69 5.43
N LEU A 34 6.09 6.83 5.87
CA LEU A 34 6.65 5.95 6.90
C LEU A 34 6.08 6.28 8.28
N SER A 35 5.90 7.56 8.60
CA SER A 35 5.22 8.00 9.82
C SER A 35 3.79 7.49 9.87
N ALA A 36 3.08 7.55 8.74
CA ALA A 36 1.73 7.00 8.62
C ALA A 36 1.70 5.49 8.88
N ALA A 37 2.59 4.73 8.25
CA ALA A 37 2.71 3.28 8.49
C ALA A 37 2.99 2.96 9.96
N CYS A 38 3.88 3.71 10.60
CA CYS A 38 4.26 3.49 11.99
C CYS A 38 3.18 3.93 13.00
N SER A 39 2.36 4.91 12.64
CA SER A 39 1.21 5.31 13.44
C SER A 39 0.17 4.19 13.46
N ILE A 40 -0.19 3.66 12.28
CA ILE A 40 -1.22 2.62 12.18
C ILE A 40 -0.74 1.26 12.69
N ALA A 41 0.57 0.99 12.68
CA ALA A 41 1.17 -0.26 13.17
C ALA A 41 0.66 -0.69 14.56
N LYS A 42 0.46 0.28 15.46
CA LYS A 42 0.00 0.06 16.83
C LYS A 42 -1.46 -0.39 16.91
N GLU A 43 -2.20 -0.22 15.82
CA GLU A 43 -3.63 -0.49 15.72
C GLU A 43 -3.94 -1.69 14.83
N LEU A 44 -2.94 -2.28 14.16
CA LEU A 44 -3.11 -3.48 13.35
C LEU A 44 -3.10 -4.71 14.27
N PRO A 45 -4.23 -5.39 14.52
CA PRO A 45 -4.21 -6.63 15.29
C PRO A 45 -3.34 -7.69 14.58
N THR A 46 -2.56 -8.43 15.35
CA THR A 46 -1.75 -9.55 14.82
C THR A 46 -2.61 -10.63 14.17
N GLU A 47 -3.87 -10.77 14.60
CA GLU A 47 -4.86 -11.65 14.00
C GLU A 47 -5.77 -10.86 13.06
N ASN A 48 -5.82 -11.28 11.78
CA ASN A 48 -6.72 -10.69 10.79
C ASN A 48 -8.18 -11.14 11.07
N LYS A 49 -8.97 -10.25 11.68
CA LYS A 49 -10.39 -10.52 11.97
C LYS A 49 -11.29 -10.44 10.73
N CYS A 50 -10.77 -10.01 9.59
CA CYS A 50 -11.56 -9.87 8.37
C CYS A 50 -11.81 -11.22 7.69
N GLU A 51 -10.95 -12.23 7.90
CA GLU A 51 -11.06 -13.55 7.24
C GLU A 51 -12.42 -14.22 7.50
N SER A 52 -12.86 -14.23 8.75
CA SER A 52 -14.14 -14.83 9.15
C SER A 52 -15.37 -14.19 8.46
N LEU A 53 -15.22 -12.98 7.90
CA LEU A 53 -16.31 -12.26 7.24
C LEU A 53 -16.50 -12.69 5.76
N TYR A 54 -15.48 -13.28 5.13
CA TYR A 54 -15.55 -13.72 3.73
C TYR A 54 -15.33 -15.21 3.48
N MET A 55 -15.10 -16.01 4.53
CA MET A 55 -14.97 -17.46 4.41
C MET A 55 -16.18 -18.14 3.74
N GLY A 56 -17.37 -17.58 3.91
CA GLY A 56 -18.61 -18.05 3.28
C GLY A 56 -18.82 -17.60 1.82
N CYS A 57 -17.99 -16.69 1.31
CA CYS A 57 -18.20 -16.07 0.01
C CYS A 57 -17.81 -16.99 -1.16
N MET A 58 -18.21 -16.60 -2.37
CA MET A 58 -17.83 -17.30 -3.60
C MET A 58 -16.32 -17.16 -3.85
N ASP A 59 -15.71 -18.10 -4.59
CA ASP A 59 -14.26 -18.10 -4.84
C ASP A 59 -13.76 -16.82 -5.51
N GLU A 60 -14.58 -16.23 -6.38
CA GLU A 60 -14.28 -14.95 -7.05
C GLU A 60 -14.17 -13.78 -6.05
N GLU A 61 -15.05 -13.75 -5.06
CA GLU A 61 -15.04 -12.74 -3.98
C GLU A 61 -13.92 -13.03 -2.97
N LYS A 62 -13.66 -14.30 -2.66
CA LYS A 62 -12.52 -14.70 -1.82
C LYS A 62 -11.20 -14.24 -2.41
N ASN A 63 -10.99 -14.43 -3.72
CA ASN A 63 -9.78 -13.99 -4.41
C ASN A 63 -9.55 -12.47 -4.29
N GLN A 64 -10.63 -11.70 -4.29
CA GLN A 64 -10.58 -10.27 -4.03
C GLN A 64 -10.08 -9.96 -2.61
N PHE A 65 -10.66 -10.62 -1.60
CA PHE A 65 -10.26 -10.41 -0.21
C PHE A 65 -8.87 -10.93 0.13
N LEU A 66 -8.40 -11.99 -0.53
CA LEU A 66 -7.02 -12.48 -0.42
C LEU A 66 -6.00 -11.42 -0.85
N THR A 67 -6.33 -10.57 -1.84
CA THR A 67 -5.48 -9.45 -2.24
C THR A 67 -5.39 -8.40 -1.13
N MET A 68 -6.53 -8.05 -0.54
CA MET A 68 -6.59 -7.07 0.57
C MET A 68 -5.87 -7.59 1.82
N GLU A 69 -6.02 -8.89 2.12
CA GLU A 69 -5.34 -9.59 3.19
C GLU A 69 -3.81 -9.63 2.98
N SER A 70 -3.35 -9.89 1.75
CA SER A 70 -1.93 -9.82 1.41
C SER A 70 -1.34 -8.42 1.66
N GLY A 71 -2.08 -7.37 1.28
CA GLY A 71 -1.71 -5.98 1.60
C GLY A 71 -1.62 -5.73 3.09
N TYR A 72 -2.60 -6.21 3.86
CA TYR A 72 -2.62 -6.14 5.32
C TYR A 72 -1.41 -6.84 5.96
N ALA A 73 -1.15 -8.08 5.57
CA ALA A 73 -0.01 -8.87 6.07
C ALA A 73 1.33 -8.22 5.71
N SER A 74 1.44 -7.66 4.50
CA SER A 74 2.62 -6.91 4.07
C SER A 74 2.86 -5.69 4.94
N LEU A 75 1.80 -4.93 5.26
CA LEU A 75 1.88 -3.77 6.13
C LEU A 75 2.28 -4.14 7.56
N LEU A 76 1.70 -5.22 8.11
CA LEU A 76 2.11 -5.79 9.40
C LEU A 76 3.60 -6.14 9.42
N ASN A 77 4.10 -6.82 8.39
CA ASN A 77 5.51 -7.21 8.30
C ASN A 77 6.45 -6.00 8.22
N ILE A 78 6.09 -4.99 7.42
CA ILE A 78 6.89 -3.76 7.26
C ILE A 78 6.99 -2.99 8.59
N THR A 79 5.89 -2.94 9.33
CA THR A 79 5.79 -2.18 10.58
C THR A 79 6.34 -2.93 11.79
N ALA A 80 6.26 -4.26 11.81
CA ALA A 80 6.88 -5.11 12.83
C ALA A 80 8.42 -5.04 12.80
N ASN A 81 9.01 -4.70 11.64
CA ASN A 81 10.44 -4.44 11.54
C ASN A 81 10.79 -3.13 12.26
N ASN A 82 11.20 -3.23 13.54
CA ASN A 82 11.53 -2.12 14.42
C ASN A 82 12.32 -1.00 13.76
N ARG A 83 13.21 -1.31 12.81
CA ARG A 83 13.97 -0.28 12.08
C ARG A 83 13.05 0.72 11.39
N THR A 84 11.98 0.30 10.71
CA THR A 84 11.08 1.22 9.99
C THR A 84 10.49 2.31 10.89
N CYS A 85 10.22 2.00 12.17
CA CYS A 85 9.49 2.87 13.08
C CYS A 85 10.31 3.52 14.22
N THR A 86 11.61 3.19 14.35
CA THR A 86 12.40 3.63 15.51
C THR A 86 13.55 4.61 15.21
N SER A 87 13.96 4.85 13.96
CA SER A 87 15.05 5.82 13.71
C SER A 87 14.55 7.20 13.27
N GLY A 88 14.87 8.24 14.06
CA GLY A 88 14.68 9.64 13.68
C GLY A 88 15.49 10.07 12.45
N GLY A 89 16.43 9.24 11.97
CA GLY A 89 17.20 9.48 10.75
C GLY A 89 16.42 9.21 9.45
N TYR A 90 15.25 8.58 9.53
CA TYR A 90 14.44 8.25 8.33
C TYR A 90 13.71 9.44 7.71
N GLN A 91 13.97 10.69 8.12
CA GLN A 91 13.20 11.86 7.66
C GLN A 91 13.87 12.67 6.53
N ARG A 92 15.20 12.66 6.35
CA ARG A 92 15.84 13.54 5.33
C ARG A 92 16.38 12.78 4.12
N GLY A 93 15.93 13.16 2.93
CA GLY A 93 16.43 12.63 1.66
C GLY A 93 15.37 12.38 0.59
N CYS A 94 14.13 12.04 1.00
CA CYS A 94 13.02 11.71 0.08
C CYS A 94 11.63 12.19 0.48
N ASP A 95 11.53 12.96 1.55
CA ASP A 95 10.25 13.48 2.01
C ASP A 95 9.99 14.84 1.36
N ASP A 96 9.53 14.84 0.10
CA ASP A 96 8.73 15.97 -0.37
C ASP A 96 7.35 15.89 0.30
N SER A 97 7.30 16.38 1.54
CA SER A 97 6.08 16.34 2.36
C SER A 97 4.92 17.08 1.69
N SER A 98 5.19 18.10 0.88
CA SER A 98 4.16 18.84 0.15
C SER A 98 3.61 18.00 -1.01
N GLY A 99 4.49 17.39 -1.81
CA GLY A 99 4.08 16.47 -2.87
C GLY A 99 3.28 15.28 -2.35
N MET A 100 3.72 14.68 -1.23
CA MET A 100 3.03 13.55 -0.59
C MET A 100 1.62 13.90 -0.09
N LYS A 101 1.41 15.10 0.47
CA LYS A 101 0.08 15.56 0.89
C LYS A 101 -0.88 15.71 -0.29
N ASN A 102 -0.39 16.25 -1.40
CA ASN A 102 -1.19 16.40 -2.62
C ASN A 102 -1.59 15.03 -3.22
N CYS A 103 -0.80 13.98 -2.96
CA CYS A 103 -1.14 12.62 -3.41
C CYS A 103 -2.35 12.03 -2.70
N THR A 104 -2.68 12.50 -1.49
CA THR A 104 -3.84 12.01 -0.70
C THR A 104 -5.09 12.88 -0.86
N GLU A 105 -4.93 14.17 -1.17
CA GLU A 105 -6.03 15.12 -1.40
C GLU A 105 -6.93 14.74 -2.61
N THR A 106 -6.43 13.90 -3.53
CA THR A 106 -7.20 13.46 -4.70
C THR A 106 -8.02 12.19 -4.44
N GLY A 107 -9.14 12.33 -3.73
CA GLY A 107 -10.31 11.51 -4.09
C GLY A 107 -11.18 10.92 -2.99
N ILE A 108 -11.56 11.68 -1.98
CA ILE A 108 -12.73 11.30 -1.17
C ILE A 108 -13.54 12.57 -0.90
N GLU A 109 -14.73 12.65 -1.49
CA GLU A 109 -15.93 13.36 -0.97
C GLU A 109 -17.05 13.47 -2.03
N ALA A 110 -17.37 12.37 -2.71
CA ALA A 110 -18.72 12.23 -3.23
C ALA A 110 -19.46 11.32 -2.25
N ALA A 111 -20.64 11.73 -1.79
CA ALA A 111 -21.57 10.81 -1.14
C ALA A 111 -21.97 9.76 -2.19
N PHE A 112 -21.32 8.60 -2.16
CA PHE A 112 -21.61 7.51 -3.10
C PHE A 112 -23.02 7.01 -2.83
N SER A 113 -23.78 6.77 -3.90
CA SER A 113 -25.16 6.31 -3.82
C SER A 113 -25.26 4.80 -3.66
N THR A 114 -24.23 4.05 -4.07
CA THR A 114 -24.15 2.58 -3.92
C THR A 114 -22.82 2.09 -3.36
N PHE A 115 -22.78 0.82 -2.95
CA PHE A 115 -21.57 0.16 -2.48
C PHE A 115 -20.55 -0.05 -3.61
N GLU A 116 -21.01 -0.40 -4.80
CA GLU A 116 -20.18 -0.58 -6.00
C GLU A 116 -19.46 0.71 -6.38
N GLU A 117 -20.15 1.85 -6.31
CA GLU A 117 -19.56 3.17 -6.53
C GLU A 117 -18.46 3.49 -5.51
N GLN A 118 -18.69 3.10 -4.25
CA GLN A 118 -17.69 3.25 -3.19
C GLN A 118 -16.45 2.38 -3.45
N VAL A 119 -16.64 1.11 -3.84
CA VAL A 119 -15.54 0.20 -4.22
C VAL A 119 -14.74 0.78 -5.38
N TYR A 120 -15.41 1.15 -6.47
CA TYR A 120 -14.76 1.70 -7.66
C TYR A 120 -13.96 2.98 -7.35
N SER A 121 -14.54 3.87 -6.53
CA SER A 121 -13.87 5.11 -6.13
C SER A 121 -12.62 4.85 -5.29
N LYS A 122 -12.69 3.95 -4.31
CA LYS A 122 -11.54 3.56 -3.47
C LYS A 122 -10.41 2.97 -4.31
N GLN A 123 -10.73 2.09 -5.26
CA GLN A 123 -9.76 1.53 -6.21
C GLN A 123 -9.08 2.63 -7.03
N ARG A 124 -9.86 3.53 -7.64
CA ARG A 124 -9.33 4.63 -8.46
C ARG A 124 -8.45 5.57 -7.63
N SER A 125 -8.87 5.89 -6.42
CA SER A 125 -8.10 6.75 -5.53
C SER A 125 -6.80 6.08 -5.08
N ALA A 126 -6.79 4.77 -4.85
CA ALA A 126 -5.57 4.03 -4.55
C ALA A 126 -4.58 4.05 -5.72
N ALA A 127 -5.06 3.84 -6.94
CA ALA A 127 -4.24 3.91 -8.14
C ALA A 127 -3.62 5.31 -8.36
N ARG A 128 -4.41 6.38 -8.14
CA ARG A 128 -3.92 7.77 -8.18
C ARG A 128 -2.85 8.04 -7.13
N PHE A 129 -3.10 7.62 -5.89
CA PHE A 129 -2.15 7.77 -4.80
C PHE A 129 -0.80 7.11 -5.15
N ARG A 130 -0.83 5.88 -5.70
CA ARG A 130 0.38 5.17 -6.13
C ARG A 130 1.15 5.92 -7.22
N ASN A 131 0.46 6.41 -8.24
CA ASN A 131 1.12 7.11 -9.35
C ASN A 131 1.71 8.44 -8.90
N CYS A 132 0.94 9.24 -8.15
CA CYS A 132 1.43 10.49 -7.58
C CYS A 132 2.64 10.26 -6.65
N PHE A 133 2.60 9.19 -5.85
CA PHE A 133 3.74 8.80 -5.03
C PHE A 133 4.98 8.53 -5.87
N LEU A 134 4.87 7.72 -6.92
CA LEU A 134 5.98 7.37 -7.82
C LEU A 134 6.58 8.63 -8.48
N ASP A 135 5.74 9.55 -8.93
CA ASP A 135 6.17 10.82 -9.52
C ASP A 135 6.92 11.67 -8.50
N THR A 136 6.38 11.78 -7.28
CA THR A 136 6.98 12.59 -6.20
C THR A 136 8.31 12.04 -5.72
N VAL A 137 8.52 10.71 -5.76
CA VAL A 137 9.77 10.07 -5.33
C VAL A 137 10.70 9.70 -6.49
N ALA A 138 10.40 10.12 -7.72
CA ALA A 138 11.17 9.76 -8.92
C ALA A 138 12.66 10.16 -8.77
N ASP A 139 12.92 11.37 -8.29
CA ASP A 139 14.29 11.89 -8.08
C ASP A 139 15.00 11.23 -6.89
N CYS A 140 14.27 10.41 -6.12
CA CYS A 140 14.77 9.70 -4.96
C CYS A 140 15.38 8.33 -5.23
N TYR A 141 15.32 7.86 -6.47
CA TYR A 141 15.96 6.63 -6.93
C TYR A 141 17.47 6.82 -7.21
N SER A 142 18.16 7.68 -6.46
CA SER A 142 19.61 7.74 -6.46
C SER A 142 20.21 6.63 -5.58
N ILE A 143 21.46 6.22 -5.84
CA ILE A 143 22.16 5.12 -5.13
C ILE A 143 22.10 5.29 -3.60
N GLN A 144 22.14 6.52 -3.10
CA GLN A 144 22.13 6.82 -1.67
C GLN A 144 20.75 6.65 -1.01
N ASN A 145 19.67 6.77 -1.78
CA ASN A 145 18.30 6.84 -1.28
C ASN A 145 17.38 5.71 -1.77
N VAL A 146 17.82 4.88 -2.71
CA VAL A 146 17.02 3.79 -3.32
C VAL A 146 16.39 2.85 -2.29
N GLY A 147 17.14 2.48 -1.24
CA GLY A 147 16.63 1.59 -0.19
C GLY A 147 15.47 2.21 0.61
N ARG A 148 15.40 3.54 0.70
CA ARG A 148 14.32 4.28 1.35
C ARG A 148 13.10 4.41 0.44
N ALA A 149 13.31 4.81 -0.82
CA ALA A 149 12.25 4.88 -1.82
C ALA A 149 11.53 3.52 -1.97
N LEU A 150 12.29 2.42 -2.02
CA LEU A 150 11.72 1.06 -2.08
C LEU A 150 10.88 0.69 -0.85
N ARG A 151 11.27 1.14 0.36
CA ARG A 151 10.47 0.89 1.57
C ARG A 151 9.16 1.67 1.56
N MET A 152 9.21 2.96 1.20
CA MET A 152 8.02 3.78 1.05
C MET A 152 7.09 3.20 -0.02
N LEU A 153 7.63 2.74 -1.15
CA LEU A 153 6.87 2.06 -2.19
C LEU A 153 6.19 0.78 -1.69
N ARG A 154 6.86 -0.02 -0.85
CA ARG A 154 6.24 -1.22 -0.24
C ARG A 154 5.05 -0.85 0.64
N VAL A 155 5.16 0.20 1.45
CA VAL A 155 4.03 0.71 2.25
C VAL A 155 2.88 1.15 1.34
N VAL A 156 3.19 1.92 0.30
CA VAL A 156 2.19 2.42 -0.65
C VAL A 156 1.48 1.28 -1.37
N ASN A 157 2.21 0.28 -1.87
CA ASN A 157 1.61 -0.88 -2.52
C ASN A 157 0.73 -1.67 -1.55
N ALA A 158 1.17 -1.90 -0.31
CA ALA A 158 0.34 -2.55 0.70
C ALA A 158 -0.98 -1.81 0.94
N ILE A 159 -0.95 -0.47 1.02
CA ILE A 159 -2.15 0.37 1.15
C ILE A 159 -3.02 0.34 -0.12
N VAL A 160 -2.42 0.21 -1.30
CA VAL A 160 -3.14 0.04 -2.55
C VAL A 160 -3.88 -1.28 -2.58
N ASP A 161 -3.23 -2.38 -2.22
CA ASP A 161 -3.82 -3.72 -2.18
C ASP A 161 -4.99 -3.78 -1.17
N ILE A 162 -4.85 -3.13 0.00
CA ILE A 162 -5.93 -2.97 0.99
C ILE A 162 -7.14 -2.20 0.42
N ASN A 163 -6.95 -1.28 -0.52
CA ASN A 163 -8.06 -0.53 -1.16
C ASN A 163 -8.53 -1.12 -2.48
N SER A 164 -7.76 -2.04 -3.06
CA SER A 164 -7.96 -2.55 -4.41
C SER A 164 -7.90 -4.08 -4.44
N PRO A 165 -9.04 -4.74 -4.17
CA PRO A 165 -9.14 -6.20 -4.27
C PRO A 165 -8.93 -6.75 -5.67
N LEU A 166 -9.05 -5.91 -6.69
CA LEU A 166 -8.61 -6.23 -8.04
C LEU A 166 -7.14 -5.81 -8.13
N ASN A 167 -6.31 -6.74 -8.60
CA ASN A 167 -4.93 -6.49 -8.99
C ASN A 167 -4.97 -5.39 -10.07
N PHE A 168 -4.87 -4.14 -9.65
CA PHE A 168 -5.16 -2.98 -10.49
C PHE A 168 -3.96 -2.79 -11.40
N THR A 169 -3.87 -3.60 -12.45
CA THR A 169 -3.17 -3.23 -13.66
C THR A 169 -3.96 -2.09 -14.27
N LEU A 170 -3.63 -0.85 -13.86
CA LEU A 170 -3.75 0.25 -14.80
C LEU A 170 -3.07 -0.24 -16.09
N ASN A 171 -3.85 -0.38 -17.14
CA ASN A 171 -3.31 -0.39 -18.50
C ASN A 171 -2.58 0.94 -18.70
N SER A 172 -1.32 0.97 -18.30
CA SER A 172 -0.30 1.90 -18.76
C SER A 172 0.93 1.04 -18.99
N ASP A 173 1.02 0.52 -20.21
CA ASP A 173 2.13 -0.22 -20.79
C ASP A 173 2.67 -1.41 -19.98
N SER A 174 2.61 -2.58 -20.61
CA SER A 174 3.37 -3.79 -20.27
C SER A 174 4.89 -3.60 -20.20
N SER A 175 5.41 -2.38 -20.26
CA SER A 175 6.79 -2.00 -19.96
C SER A 175 7.03 -1.69 -18.47
N SER A 176 5.98 -1.42 -17.66
CA SER A 176 6.13 -0.90 -16.29
C SER A 176 6.23 -1.96 -15.18
N LYS A 177 5.55 -3.11 -15.32
CA LYS A 177 5.70 -4.24 -14.39
C LYS A 177 7.08 -4.88 -14.49
N ASN A 178 7.65 -4.92 -15.70
CA ASN A 178 9.01 -5.39 -15.89
C ASN A 178 10.03 -4.35 -15.43
N THR A 179 9.78 -3.04 -15.49
CA THR A 179 10.82 -2.07 -15.12
C THR A 179 11.08 -1.96 -13.63
N VAL A 180 10.15 -2.25 -12.71
CA VAL A 180 10.45 -2.19 -11.26
C VAL A 180 11.23 -3.42 -10.79
N ASP A 181 10.83 -4.62 -11.22
CA ASP A 181 11.59 -5.84 -10.95
C ASP A 181 12.90 -5.84 -11.74
N THR A 182 12.93 -5.32 -12.97
CA THR A 182 14.17 -5.17 -13.74
C THR A 182 15.03 -4.03 -13.21
N LEU A 183 14.50 -2.92 -12.67
CA LEU A 183 15.31 -1.90 -11.98
C LEU A 183 15.89 -2.46 -10.70
N ALA A 184 15.08 -3.14 -9.88
CA ALA A 184 15.56 -3.75 -8.64
C ALA A 184 16.63 -4.80 -8.93
N ILE A 185 16.41 -5.67 -9.93
CA ILE A 185 17.36 -6.71 -10.35
C ILE A 185 18.62 -6.08 -10.99
N SER A 186 18.48 -5.06 -11.84
CA SER A 186 19.63 -4.41 -12.50
C SER A 186 20.47 -3.55 -11.55
N ILE A 187 19.85 -2.88 -10.58
CA ILE A 187 20.56 -2.14 -9.52
C ILE A 187 21.27 -3.11 -8.57
N ILE A 188 20.65 -4.23 -8.19
CA ILE A 188 21.31 -5.28 -7.40
C ILE A 188 22.49 -5.89 -8.19
N SER A 189 22.32 -6.12 -9.50
CA SER A 189 23.37 -6.67 -10.36
C SER A 189 24.55 -5.71 -10.54
N PHE A 190 24.30 -4.40 -10.64
CA PHE A 190 25.34 -3.37 -10.69
C PHE A 190 26.11 -3.25 -9.36
N MET A 191 25.44 -3.36 -8.21
CA MET A 191 26.10 -3.32 -6.90
C MET A 191 27.09 -4.49 -6.72
N TRP A 192 26.72 -5.70 -7.16
CA TRP A 192 27.61 -6.87 -7.12
C TRP A 192 28.84 -6.72 -8.01
N LEU A 193 28.70 -6.09 -9.18
CA LEU A 193 29.83 -5.80 -10.07
C LEU A 193 30.77 -4.77 -9.44
N THR A 194 30.27 -3.68 -8.85
CA THR A 194 31.13 -2.65 -8.25
C THR A 194 31.87 -3.10 -6.98
N LEU A 195 31.33 -4.08 -6.23
CA LEU A 195 31.99 -4.66 -5.06
C LEU A 195 33.05 -5.73 -5.40
N SER A 196 33.07 -6.20 -6.66
CA SER A 196 34.03 -7.22 -7.12
C SER A 196 35.30 -6.62 -7.76
N PHE A 197 35.38 -5.28 -7.88
CA PHE A 197 36.50 -4.54 -8.50
C PHE A 197 37.24 -3.60 -7.54
N THR A 198 37.07 -3.77 -6.23
CA THR A 198 37.88 -3.15 -5.16
C THR A 198 38.50 -4.23 -4.30
#